data_AF-A0A914CNM7-F1
#
_entry.id   AF-A0A914CNM7-F1
#
_cell.length_a   1.000
_cell.length_b   1.000
_cell.length_c   1.000
_cell.angle_alpha   90.00
_cell.angle_beta   90.00
_cell.angle_gamma   90.00
#
_symmetry.space_group_name_H-M   'P 1'
#
loop_
_entity.id
_entity.type
_entity.pdbx_description
1 polymer ?
#
loop_
_entity_poly.entity_id
_entity_poly.type
_entity_poly.pdbx_seq_one_letter_code
_entity_poly.pdbx_strand_id
1 'polypeptide(L)'
;MSLIEKAARLCCPIHRLECCAERLGNNKTVLLNSCSMSYQEKVDVINCVQQELYGEVEMRKLSYNDSKCCIVWKDNFNDEDETCFNNCINTLGTPTIQAEAKIARMEKCKTRFPAIYGCFDECYNHYHDKYNGSVKFNFTQQCSQESFIERLEPGEVYPIVTNFSHE
;
A
#
# COMPACT_ATOMS: atom_id res chain seq x y z
N MET A 1 -20.99 -22.07 0.26
CA MET A 1 -20.53 -20.81 0.86
C MET A 1 -19.04 -20.72 0.66
N SER A 2 -18.56 -19.67 -0.02
CA SER A 2 -17.13 -19.48 -0.31
C SER A 2 -16.36 -19.02 0.93
N LEU A 3 -15.03 -19.16 0.91
CA LEU A 3 -14.17 -18.62 1.97
C LEU A 3 -14.30 -17.09 2.09
N ILE A 4 -14.46 -16.41 0.96
CA ILE A 4 -14.67 -14.95 0.90
C ILE A 4 -16.00 -14.57 1.56
N GLU A 5 -17.09 -15.30 1.31
CA GLU A 5 -18.38 -15.06 1.95
C GLU A 5 -18.32 -15.26 3.48
N LYS A 6 -17.56 -16.27 3.94
CA LYS A 6 -17.34 -16.50 5.38
C LYS A 6 -16.55 -15.35 5.99
N ALA A 7 -15.43 -14.95 5.38
CA ALA A 7 -14.61 -13.84 5.84
C ALA A 7 -15.41 -12.52 5.86
N ALA A 8 -16.22 -12.26 4.84
CA ALA A 8 -17.07 -11.07 4.79
C ALA A 8 -18.07 -11.03 5.96
N ARG A 9 -18.70 -12.15 6.31
CA ARG A 9 -19.63 -12.20 7.46
C ARG A 9 -18.95 -11.95 8.81
N LEU A 10 -17.68 -12.32 8.94
CA LEU A 10 -16.91 -12.13 10.17
C LEU A 10 -16.34 -10.71 10.28
N CYS A 11 -15.89 -10.15 9.16
CA CYS A 11 -15.10 -8.93 9.15
C CYS A 11 -15.88 -7.68 8.77
N CYS A 12 -16.93 -7.80 7.95
CA CYS A 12 -17.68 -6.63 7.51
C CYS A 12 -18.66 -6.16 8.60
N PRO A 13 -18.79 -4.83 8.82
CA PRO A 13 -19.82 -4.29 9.70
C PRO A 13 -21.21 -4.74 9.26
N ILE A 14 -22.06 -5.13 10.21
CA ILE A 14 -23.42 -5.66 9.94
C ILE A 14 -24.22 -4.72 9.02
N HIS A 15 -24.16 -3.42 9.28
CA HIS A 15 -24.90 -2.40 8.53
C HIS A 15 -24.36 -2.13 7.12
N ARG A 16 -23.20 -2.71 6.75
CA ARG A 16 -22.56 -2.62 5.41
C ARG A 16 -22.24 -3.98 4.80
N LEU A 17 -22.72 -5.07 5.39
CA LEU A 17 -22.33 -6.43 5.04
C LEU A 17 -22.54 -6.74 3.56
N GLU A 18 -23.68 -6.35 2.99
CA GLU A 18 -24.01 -6.61 1.58
C GLU A 18 -23.01 -5.93 0.63
N CYS A 19 -22.81 -4.61 0.77
CA CYS A 19 -21.84 -3.87 -0.04
C CYS A 19 -20.43 -4.47 0.13
N CYS A 20 -19.98 -4.65 1.37
CA CYS A 20 -18.65 -5.18 1.67
C CYS A 20 -18.42 -6.57 1.07
N ALA A 21 -19.37 -7.50 1.24
CA ALA A 21 -19.29 -8.84 0.69
C ALA A 21 -19.27 -8.85 -0.85
N GLU A 22 -20.10 -8.03 -1.50
CA GLU A 22 -20.11 -7.87 -2.96
C GLU A 22 -18.76 -7.35 -3.48
N ARG A 23 -18.17 -6.38 -2.78
CA ARG A 23 -16.87 -5.80 -3.15
C ARG A 23 -15.72 -6.81 -3.01
N LEU A 24 -15.73 -7.57 -1.93
CA LEU A 24 -14.75 -8.65 -1.69
C LEU A 24 -14.86 -9.75 -2.74
N GLY A 25 -16.07 -10.16 -3.13
CA GLY A 25 -16.29 -11.18 -4.15
C GLY A 25 -15.78 -10.80 -5.55
N ASN A 26 -15.71 -9.51 -5.85
CA ASN A 26 -15.28 -9.00 -7.16
C ASN A 26 -13.77 -8.72 -7.26
N ASN A 27 -12.96 -8.99 -6.22
CA ASN A 27 -11.52 -8.70 -6.17
C ASN A 27 -11.14 -7.23 -6.46
N LYS A 28 -12.05 -6.29 -6.16
CA LYS A 28 -11.87 -4.88 -6.46
C LYS A 28 -11.59 -4.10 -5.17
N THR A 29 -10.34 -3.72 -5.01
CA THR A 29 -9.73 -3.05 -3.84
C THR A 29 -10.30 -1.69 -3.50
N VAL A 30 -10.60 -0.91 -4.55
CA VAL A 30 -11.03 0.50 -4.45
C VAL A 30 -12.41 0.63 -3.81
N LEU A 31 -13.13 -0.48 -3.60
CA LEU A 31 -14.58 -0.43 -3.49
C LEU A 31 -15.14 -0.30 -2.09
N LEU A 32 -14.37 -0.50 -1.01
CA LEU A 32 -14.90 -0.17 0.32
C LEU A 32 -15.13 1.35 0.48
N ASN A 33 -14.50 2.19 -0.36
CA ASN A 33 -14.81 3.61 -0.45
C ASN A 33 -16.28 3.86 -0.80
N SER A 34 -16.88 3.00 -1.61
CA SER A 34 -18.29 3.10 -2.00
C SER A 34 -19.27 2.57 -0.94
N CYS A 35 -18.77 1.88 0.10
CA CYS A 35 -19.62 1.37 1.19
C CYS A 35 -19.80 2.38 2.32
N SER A 36 -19.43 3.66 2.12
CA SER A 36 -19.54 4.73 3.13
C SER A 36 -18.92 4.36 4.49
N MET A 37 -17.79 3.65 4.45
CA MET A 37 -16.98 3.33 5.63
C MET A 37 -15.97 4.46 5.88
N SER A 38 -15.66 4.71 7.14
CA SER A 38 -14.49 5.52 7.53
C SER A 38 -13.19 4.87 7.07
N TYR A 39 -12.09 5.62 7.08
CA TYR A 39 -10.78 5.06 6.76
C TYR A 39 -10.39 3.92 7.71
N GLN A 40 -10.61 4.10 9.01
CA GLN A 40 -10.26 3.08 10.01
C GLN A 40 -11.07 1.79 9.81
N GLU A 41 -12.38 1.89 9.58
CA GLU A 41 -13.21 0.71 9.30
C GLU A 41 -12.73 -0.04 8.06
N LYS A 42 -12.26 0.66 7.02
CA LYS A 42 -11.69 0.00 5.82
C LYS A 42 -10.43 -0.77 6.17
N VAL A 43 -9.52 -0.15 6.92
CA VAL A 43 -8.27 -0.79 7.39
C VAL A 43 -8.60 -2.06 8.18
N ASP A 44 -9.54 -1.96 9.13
CA ASP A 44 -9.93 -3.07 10.01
C ASP A 44 -10.54 -4.22 9.20
N VAL A 45 -11.43 -3.90 8.25
CA VAL A 45 -12.02 -4.90 7.34
C VAL A 45 -10.95 -5.57 6.48
N ILE A 46 -10.06 -4.79 5.85
CA ILE A 46 -9.01 -5.33 4.97
C ILE A 46 -8.10 -6.26 5.77
N ASN A 47 -7.63 -5.83 6.93
CA ASN A 47 -6.75 -6.63 7.79
C ASN A 47 -7.45 -7.91 8.28
N CYS A 48 -8.70 -7.79 8.76
CA CYS A 48 -9.48 -8.95 9.19
C CYS A 48 -9.71 -9.96 8.06
N VAL A 49 -10.13 -9.51 6.87
CA VAL A 49 -10.38 -10.41 5.74
C VAL A 49 -9.08 -11.09 5.29
N GLN A 50 -7.98 -10.36 5.23
CA GLN A 50 -6.68 -10.94 4.89
C GLN A 50 -6.26 -12.00 5.92
N GLN A 51 -6.49 -11.73 7.21
CA GLN A 51 -6.24 -12.68 8.30
C GLN A 51 -7.10 -13.95 8.17
N GLU A 52 -8.40 -13.80 7.89
CA GLU A 52 -9.32 -14.92 7.77
C GLU A 52 -9.03 -15.80 6.55
N LEU A 53 -8.57 -15.20 5.44
CA LEU A 53 -8.28 -15.94 4.22
C LEU A 53 -6.91 -16.63 4.23
N TYR A 54 -5.91 -16.02 4.88
CA TYR A 54 -4.51 -16.43 4.70
C TYR A 54 -3.73 -16.62 6.00
N GLY A 55 -4.29 -16.21 7.14
CA GLY A 55 -3.66 -16.33 8.44
C GLY A 55 -2.60 -15.28 8.74
N GLU A 56 -2.09 -15.32 9.97
CA GLU A 56 -1.16 -14.33 10.50
C GLU A 56 0.21 -14.33 9.79
N VAL A 57 0.68 -15.50 9.35
CA VAL A 57 1.97 -15.62 8.64
C VAL A 57 1.98 -14.79 7.36
N GLU A 58 0.90 -14.85 6.59
CA GLU A 58 0.75 -14.07 5.36
C GLU A 58 0.58 -12.57 5.65
N MET A 59 -0.15 -12.21 6.70
CA MET A 59 -0.26 -10.82 7.14
C MET A 59 1.08 -10.19 7.51
N ARG A 60 1.96 -10.97 8.15
CA ARG A 60 3.32 -10.52 8.48
C ARG A 60 4.22 -10.36 7.27
N LYS A 61 3.91 -10.97 6.12
CA LYS A 61 4.67 -10.73 4.90
C LYS A 61 4.31 -9.40 4.27
N LEU A 62 3.03 -9.11 4.12
CA LEU A 62 2.59 -7.86 3.52
C LEU A 62 1.13 -7.57 3.86
N SER A 63 0.87 -6.40 4.45
CA SER A 63 -0.44 -5.99 4.95
C SER A 63 -0.84 -4.63 4.38
N TYR A 64 -2.07 -4.20 4.65
CA TYR A 64 -2.47 -2.83 4.29
C TYR A 64 -1.70 -1.76 5.08
N ASN A 65 -1.17 -2.09 6.26
CA ASN A 65 -0.38 -1.14 7.05
C ASN A 65 0.89 -0.69 6.33
N ASP A 66 1.39 -1.50 5.40
CA ASP A 66 2.57 -1.19 4.57
C ASP A 66 2.25 -0.14 3.48
N SER A 67 0.97 0.21 3.29
CA SER A 67 0.54 1.22 2.31
C SER A 67 1.09 2.63 2.58
N LYS A 68 1.50 2.92 3.82
CA LYS A 68 2.24 4.15 4.15
C LYS A 68 3.55 4.29 3.37
N CYS A 69 4.19 3.18 3.00
CA CYS A 69 5.40 3.18 2.18
C CYS A 69 5.11 3.47 0.70
N CYS A 70 3.85 3.38 0.25
CA CYS A 70 3.51 3.77 -1.12
C CYS A 70 3.76 5.26 -1.41
N ILE A 71 3.90 6.10 -0.38
CA ILE A 71 4.18 7.53 -0.54
C ILE A 71 5.45 7.81 -1.35
N VAL A 72 6.39 6.86 -1.44
CA VAL A 72 7.61 6.99 -2.25
C VAL A 72 7.32 7.19 -3.74
N TRP A 73 6.14 6.73 -4.19
CA TRP A 73 5.70 6.85 -5.57
C TRP A 73 5.06 8.22 -5.87
N LYS A 74 4.71 9.00 -4.85
CA LYS A 74 4.14 10.33 -5.07
C LYS A 74 5.18 11.30 -5.61
N ASP A 75 4.67 12.27 -6.36
CA ASP A 75 5.46 13.34 -6.97
C ASP A 75 6.61 12.82 -7.84
N ASN A 76 6.46 11.59 -8.37
CA ASN A 76 7.32 11.07 -9.42
C ASN A 76 6.82 11.64 -10.76
N PHE A 77 7.52 12.65 -11.27
CA PHE A 77 7.16 13.30 -12.53
C PHE A 77 7.24 12.36 -13.73
N ASN A 78 7.95 11.23 -13.60
CA ASN A 78 8.02 10.20 -14.63
C ASN A 78 6.89 9.15 -14.52
N ASP A 79 6.05 9.19 -13.48
CA ASP A 79 4.89 8.31 -13.26
C ASP A 79 3.58 9.02 -13.63
N GLU A 80 3.30 9.05 -14.93
CA GLU A 80 2.05 9.58 -15.49
C GLU A 80 0.82 9.03 -14.72
N ASP A 81 -0.09 9.95 -14.37
CA ASP A 81 -1.33 9.68 -13.63
C ASP A 81 -1.16 8.99 -12.26
N GLU A 82 0.02 9.11 -11.63
CA GLU A 82 0.34 8.45 -10.36
C GLU A 82 0.10 6.92 -10.42
N THR A 83 0.37 6.32 -11.58
CA THR A 83 0.04 4.91 -11.86
C THR A 83 0.64 3.98 -10.82
N CYS A 84 1.90 4.18 -10.41
CA CYS A 84 2.58 3.35 -9.43
C CYS A 84 2.10 3.59 -8.00
N PHE A 85 1.82 4.85 -7.63
CA PHE A 85 1.19 5.15 -6.34
C PHE A 85 -0.17 4.46 -6.21
N ASN A 86 -1.04 4.65 -7.21
CA ASN A 86 -2.37 4.06 -7.25
C ASN A 86 -2.31 2.53 -7.28
N ASN A 87 -1.42 1.94 -8.07
CA ASN A 87 -1.20 0.50 -8.10
C ASN A 87 -0.75 -0.04 -6.74
N CYS A 88 0.16 0.66 -6.04
CA CYS A 88 0.65 0.26 -4.72
C CYS A 88 -0.49 0.25 -3.68
N ILE A 89 -1.21 1.36 -3.54
CA ILE A 89 -2.34 1.49 -2.61
C ILE A 89 -3.44 0.47 -2.94
N ASN A 90 -3.79 0.35 -4.22
CA ASN A 90 -4.82 -0.57 -4.67
C ASN A 90 -4.38 -2.03 -4.62
N THR A 91 -3.10 -2.35 -4.65
CA THR A 91 -2.65 -3.72 -4.48
C THR A 91 -2.71 -4.11 -3.01
N LEU A 92 -2.13 -3.26 -2.14
CA LEU A 92 -2.08 -3.50 -0.70
C LEU A 92 -3.45 -3.53 -0.05
N GLY A 93 -4.39 -2.70 -0.51
CA GLY A 93 -5.76 -2.67 -0.01
C GLY A 93 -6.61 -3.88 -0.38
N THR A 94 -6.11 -4.84 -1.18
CA THR A 94 -6.90 -5.97 -1.66
C THR A 94 -6.71 -7.12 -0.68
N PRO A 95 -7.67 -7.42 0.20
CA PRO A 95 -7.47 -8.46 1.19
C PRO A 95 -7.59 -9.87 0.61
N THR A 96 -8.13 -10.01 -0.61
CA THR A 96 -8.32 -11.29 -1.31
C THR A 96 -7.12 -11.69 -2.19
N ILE A 97 -5.96 -11.09 -1.96
CA ILE A 97 -4.72 -11.37 -2.68
C ILE A 97 -3.62 -11.66 -1.66
N GLN A 98 -2.89 -12.76 -1.88
CA GLN A 98 -1.73 -13.16 -1.05
C GLN A 98 -0.53 -12.23 -1.25
N ALA A 99 0.40 -12.25 -0.29
CA ALA A 99 1.54 -11.35 -0.28
C ALA A 99 2.39 -11.48 -1.56
N GLU A 100 2.71 -12.70 -2.01
CA GLU A 100 3.53 -12.89 -3.23
C GLU A 100 2.86 -12.31 -4.48
N ALA A 101 1.54 -12.48 -4.62
CA ALA A 101 0.79 -11.94 -5.74
C ALA A 101 0.67 -10.41 -5.67
N LYS A 102 0.62 -9.82 -4.46
CA LYS A 102 0.70 -8.37 -4.29
C LYS A 102 2.06 -7.84 -4.73
N ILE A 103 3.16 -8.47 -4.31
CA ILE A 103 4.52 -8.11 -4.74
C ILE A 103 4.63 -8.18 -6.27
N ALA A 104 4.16 -9.27 -6.88
CA ALA A 104 4.16 -9.45 -8.32
C ALA A 104 3.37 -8.36 -9.07
N ARG A 105 2.29 -7.82 -8.49
CA ARG A 105 1.54 -6.69 -9.10
C ARG A 105 2.30 -5.37 -9.05
N MET A 106 3.23 -5.21 -8.11
CA MET A 106 4.07 -4.02 -7.98
C MET A 106 5.38 -4.11 -8.81
N GLU A 107 5.73 -5.30 -9.34
CA GLU A 107 6.96 -5.53 -10.13
C GLU A 107 7.09 -4.64 -11.37
N LYS A 108 5.97 -4.24 -11.99
CA LYS A 108 6.02 -3.28 -13.13
C LYS A 108 6.60 -1.93 -12.71
N CYS A 109 6.25 -1.46 -11.51
CA CYS A 109 6.78 -0.21 -10.95
C CYS A 109 8.23 -0.35 -10.52
N LYS A 110 8.62 -1.51 -9.98
CA LYS A 110 10.02 -1.85 -9.71
C LYS A 110 10.90 -1.80 -10.95
N THR A 111 10.42 -2.38 -12.05
CA THR A 111 11.18 -2.42 -13.31
C THR A 111 11.31 -1.02 -13.92
N ARG A 112 10.26 -0.20 -13.83
CA ARG A 112 10.24 1.17 -14.38
C ARG A 112 11.07 2.15 -13.53
N PHE A 113 11.06 1.97 -12.21
CA PHE A 113 11.64 2.89 -11.24
C PHE A 113 12.36 2.15 -10.08
N PRO A 114 13.49 1.48 -10.36
CA PRO A 114 14.18 0.64 -9.38
C PRO A 114 14.67 1.36 -8.13
N ALA A 115 15.08 2.63 -8.22
CA ALA A 115 15.59 3.36 -7.05
C ALA A 115 14.45 3.81 -6.14
N ILE A 116 13.32 4.25 -6.70
CA ILE A 116 12.11 4.52 -5.94
C ILE A 116 11.57 3.25 -5.28
N TYR A 117 11.63 2.11 -5.97
CA TYR A 117 11.27 0.82 -5.37
C TYR A 117 12.21 0.42 -4.22
N GLY A 118 13.52 0.66 -4.33
CA GLY A 118 14.45 0.43 -3.23
C GLY A 118 14.06 1.21 -1.97
N CYS A 119 13.63 2.45 -2.12
CA CYS A 119 13.10 3.28 -1.03
C CYS A 119 11.78 2.72 -0.44
N PHE A 120 10.92 2.08 -1.25
CA PHE A 120 9.77 1.32 -0.75
C PHE A 120 10.22 0.16 0.15
N ASP A 121 11.19 -0.65 -0.30
CA ASP A 121 11.70 -1.81 0.45
C ASP A 121 12.33 -1.39 1.78
N GLU A 122 13.10 -0.30 1.81
CA GLU A 122 13.67 0.25 3.04
C GLU A 122 12.59 0.67 4.04
N CYS A 123 11.55 1.38 3.56
CA CYS A 123 10.42 1.76 4.39
C CYS A 123 9.66 0.53 4.92
N TYR A 124 9.42 -0.44 4.06
CA TYR A 124 8.77 -1.70 4.42
C TYR A 124 9.56 -2.42 5.52
N ASN A 125 10.86 -2.64 5.30
CA ASN A 125 11.73 -3.34 6.26
C ASN A 125 11.81 -2.59 7.60
N HIS A 126 11.89 -1.25 7.58
CA HIS A 126 11.90 -0.42 8.79
C HIS A 126 10.69 -0.68 9.71
N TYR A 127 9.51 -0.89 9.15
CA TYR A 127 8.30 -1.15 9.94
C TYR A 127 8.11 -2.61 10.33
N HIS A 128 8.78 -3.54 9.64
CA HIS A 128 8.78 -4.97 9.99
C HIS A 128 9.89 -5.34 10.98
N ASP A 129 10.93 -4.52 11.08
CA ASP A 129 11.96 -4.64 12.10
C ASP A 129 11.38 -4.30 13.49
N LYS A 130 11.35 -5.32 14.36
CA LYS A 130 10.73 -5.30 15.70
C LYS A 130 11.20 -4.17 16.63
N TYR A 131 12.31 -3.51 16.31
CA TYR A 131 12.91 -2.45 17.12
C TYR A 131 12.40 -1.04 16.77
N ASN A 132 11.80 -0.85 15.59
CA ASN A 132 11.57 0.49 15.03
C ASN A 132 10.09 0.87 14.86
N GLY A 133 9.15 0.03 15.30
CA GLY A 133 7.71 0.26 15.10
C GLY A 133 7.15 1.58 15.68
N SER A 134 7.86 2.23 16.61
CA SER A 134 7.51 3.54 17.17
C SER A 134 8.15 4.73 16.44
N VAL A 135 9.22 4.51 15.67
CA VAL A 135 9.96 5.55 14.97
C VAL A 135 9.40 5.69 13.56
N LYS A 136 9.02 6.91 13.16
CA LYS A 136 8.59 7.19 11.78
C LYS A 136 9.77 7.04 10.83
N PHE A 137 9.55 6.39 9.69
CA PHE A 137 10.53 6.34 8.60
C PHE A 137 10.77 7.74 8.02
N ASN A 138 12.02 8.15 7.89
CA ASN A 138 12.42 9.43 7.32
C ASN A 138 12.91 9.23 5.88
N PHE A 139 12.03 9.47 4.91
CA PHE A 139 12.32 9.29 3.49
C PHE A 139 13.53 10.11 3.00
N THR A 140 13.75 11.32 3.53
CA THR A 140 14.88 12.17 3.12
C THR A 140 16.22 11.64 3.60
N GLN A 141 16.26 10.95 4.75
CA GLN A 141 17.50 10.43 5.32
C GLN A 141 17.80 9.00 4.89
N GLN A 142 16.77 8.19 4.72
CA GLN A 142 16.91 6.76 4.51
C GLN A 142 16.97 6.43 3.02
N CYS A 143 16.15 7.07 2.19
CA CYS A 143 16.14 6.80 0.76
C CYS A 143 17.35 7.40 0.04
N SER A 144 17.87 6.65 -0.94
CA SER A 144 19.06 7.03 -1.68
C SER A 144 18.85 8.28 -2.54
N GLN A 145 19.93 8.99 -2.86
CA GLN A 145 19.87 10.16 -3.73
C GLN A 145 19.33 9.80 -5.13
N GLU A 146 19.64 8.60 -5.62
CA GLU A 146 19.14 8.07 -6.88
C GLU A 146 17.61 7.98 -6.90
N SER A 147 16.99 7.63 -5.77
CA SER A 147 15.52 7.59 -5.65
C SER A 147 14.86 8.95 -5.83
N PHE A 148 15.56 10.03 -5.44
CA PHE A 148 15.09 11.40 -5.66
C PHE A 148 15.31 11.84 -7.10
N ILE A 149 16.47 11.52 -7.68
CA ILE A 149 16.81 11.85 -9.07
C ILE A 149 15.83 11.17 -10.04
N GLU A 150 15.47 9.91 -9.79
CA GLU A 150 14.54 9.15 -10.63
C GLU A 150 13.12 9.74 -10.67
N ARG A 151 12.76 10.59 -9.71
CA ARG A 151 11.47 11.31 -9.71
C ARG A 151 11.46 12.50 -10.65
N LEU A 152 12.63 13.02 -11.04
CA LEU A 152 12.78 14.28 -11.76
C LEU A 152 12.80 14.03 -13.28
N GLU A 153 12.22 14.96 -14.04
CA GLU A 153 12.30 14.95 -15.50
C GLU A 153 13.71 15.39 -15.94
N PRO A 154 14.32 14.69 -16.91
CA PRO A 154 15.63 15.08 -17.43
C PRO A 154 15.60 16.48 -18.05
N GLY A 155 16.52 17.36 -17.62
CA GLY A 155 16.71 18.69 -18.21
C GLY A 155 15.89 19.80 -17.56
N GLU A 156 15.00 19.47 -16.63
CA GLU A 156 14.25 20.44 -15.84
C GLU A 156 15.05 20.90 -14.62
N VAL A 157 14.93 22.18 -14.28
CA VAL A 157 15.61 22.77 -13.10
C VAL A 157 14.64 22.75 -11.93
N TYR A 158 14.91 21.85 -10.99
CA TYR A 158 14.15 21.77 -9.75
C TYR A 158 14.82 22.62 -8.66
N PRO A 159 14.07 23.48 -7.95
CA PRO A 159 14.63 24.14 -6.78
C PRO A 159 15.05 23.08 -5.77
N ILE A 160 16.28 23.17 -5.25
CA ILE A 160 16.74 22.30 -4.16
C ILE A 160 15.91 22.67 -2.93
N VAL A 161 14.82 21.92 -2.68
CA VAL A 161 14.02 22.09 -1.46
C VAL A 161 14.79 21.41 -0.33
N THR A 162 15.59 22.17 0.40
CA THR A 162 16.37 21.67 1.53
C THR A 162 15.55 21.39 2.78
N ASN A 163 14.22 21.54 2.75
CA ASN A 163 13.35 21.32 3.90
C ASN A 163 12.07 20.58 3.49
N PHE A 164 12.07 19.26 3.64
CA PHE A 164 10.83 18.50 3.88
C PHE A 164 10.47 18.60 5.37
N SER A 165 10.13 19.80 5.82
CA SER A 165 9.48 20.00 7.11
C SER A 165 7.97 19.84 6.90
N HIS A 166 7.43 18.69 7.27
CA HIS A 166 6.00 18.44 7.34
C HIS A 166 5.36 19.25 8.47
N GLU A 167 4.40 20.10 8.12
CA GLU A 167 3.26 20.46 8.99
C GLU A 167 2.27 19.30 9.10
#